data_AF-A0A954Z3F3-F1
#
_entry.id   AF-A0A954Z3F3-F1
#
_cell.length_a   1.000
_cell.length_b   1.000
_cell.length_c   1.000
_cell.angle_alpha   90.00
_cell.angle_beta   90.00
_cell.angle_gamma   90.00
#
_symmetry.space_group_name_H-M   'P 1'
#
loop_
_entity.id
_entity.type
_entity.pdbx_description
1 polymer ?
#
loop_
_entity_poly.entity_id
_entity_poly.type
_entity_poly.pdbx_seq_one_letter_code
_entity_poly.pdbx_strand_id
1 'polypeptide(L)'
;MLMGLVAFLAYVLFASSGEAQAKQAGVLTYAAVGLACLALPSSLAAPRLVPSSWSQNRFDQFSDVSHLPAQDAAQPDPVSLLVVLYQTRFIIASAILEGAAFFNLVAHMIERQTITLVVTGVLLAMMAVRFPSRQRFVESIEGELR
;
A
#
# COMPACT_ATOMS: atom_id res chain seq x y z
N MET A 1 4.66 -5.71 -3.75
CA MET A 1 3.36 -6.32 -3.43
C MET A 1 2.38 -6.19 -4.62
N LEU A 2 2.25 -5.01 -5.23
CA LEU A 2 1.48 -4.78 -6.49
C LEU A 2 1.67 -5.86 -7.58
N MET A 3 2.90 -6.34 -7.81
CA MET A 3 3.14 -7.43 -8.77
C MET A 3 2.40 -8.73 -8.42
N GLY A 4 2.32 -9.09 -7.14
CA GLY A 4 1.56 -10.24 -6.67
C GLY A 4 0.06 -10.06 -6.87
N LEU A 5 -0.45 -8.87 -6.59
CA LEU A 5 -1.86 -8.53 -6.85
C LEU A 5 -2.20 -8.59 -8.35
N VAL A 6 -1.31 -8.10 -9.22
CA VAL A 6 -1.47 -8.16 -10.69
C VAL A 6 -1.42 -9.61 -11.19
N ALA A 7 -0.47 -10.41 -10.70
CA ALA A 7 -0.39 -11.83 -11.04
C ALA A 7 -1.66 -12.58 -10.58
N PHE A 8 -2.16 -12.28 -9.38
CA PHE A 8 -3.40 -12.86 -8.88
C PHE A 8 -4.62 -12.42 -9.69
N LEU A 9 -4.71 -11.14 -10.08
CA LEU A 9 -5.75 -10.66 -10.99
C LEU A 9 -5.72 -11.43 -12.32
N ALA A 10 -4.55 -11.60 -12.92
CA ALA A 10 -4.39 -12.37 -14.16
C ALA A 10 -4.86 -13.82 -13.99
N TYR A 11 -4.51 -14.46 -12.87
CA TYR A 11 -5.00 -15.78 -12.51
C TYR A 11 -6.52 -15.81 -12.38
N VAL A 12 -7.13 -14.85 -11.66
CA VAL A 12 -8.59 -14.78 -11.48
C VAL A 12 -9.30 -14.64 -12.83
N LEU A 13 -8.83 -13.74 -13.71
CA LEU A 13 -9.41 -13.55 -15.04
C LEU A 13 -9.32 -14.81 -15.90
N PHE A 14 -8.21 -15.55 -15.81
CA PHE A 14 -8.04 -16.82 -16.49
C PHE A 14 -8.98 -17.90 -15.91
N ALA A 15 -9.03 -18.03 -14.58
CA ALA A 15 -9.84 -19.02 -13.88
C ALA A 15 -11.36 -18.78 -14.06
N SER A 16 -11.78 -17.52 -14.18
CA SER A 16 -13.19 -17.16 -14.43
C SER A 16 -13.58 -17.19 -15.92
N SER A 17 -12.63 -17.45 -16.83
CA SER A 17 -12.91 -17.42 -18.27
C SER A 17 -13.84 -18.58 -18.66
N GLY A 18 -14.98 -18.24 -19.26
CA GLY A 18 -16.00 -19.23 -19.68
C GLY A 18 -17.06 -19.55 -18.62
N GLU A 19 -17.01 -18.91 -17.46
CA GLU A 19 -18.00 -19.11 -16.40
C GLU A 19 -19.13 -18.07 -16.44
N ALA A 20 -20.37 -18.51 -16.19
CA ALA A 20 -21.51 -17.60 -16.15
C ALA A 20 -21.50 -16.72 -14.89
N GLN A 21 -21.78 -15.42 -15.06
CA GLN A 21 -21.95 -14.48 -13.96
C GLN A 21 -23.12 -14.90 -13.05
N ALA A 22 -22.93 -14.81 -11.73
CA ALA A 22 -24.00 -15.11 -10.79
C ALA A 22 -25.13 -14.08 -10.90
N LYS A 23 -26.37 -14.57 -10.87
CA LYS A 23 -27.57 -13.73 -11.07
C LYS A 23 -27.84 -12.76 -9.91
N GLN A 24 -27.31 -13.04 -8.72
CA GLN A 24 -27.50 -12.22 -7.52
C GLN A 24 -26.18 -12.04 -6.77
N ALA A 25 -25.96 -10.82 -6.27
CA ALA A 25 -24.80 -10.52 -5.44
C ALA A 25 -24.99 -11.13 -4.05
N GLY A 26 -23.99 -11.89 -3.59
CA GLY A 26 -23.98 -12.44 -2.25
C GLY A 26 -23.39 -11.45 -1.25
N VAL A 27 -23.33 -11.90 0.01
CA VAL A 27 -22.87 -11.07 1.13
C VAL A 27 -21.39 -10.68 0.99
N LEU A 28 -20.56 -11.51 0.34
CA LEU A 28 -19.13 -11.22 0.17
C LEU A 28 -18.92 -10.05 -0.80
N THR A 29 -19.73 -9.92 -1.86
CA THR A 29 -19.65 -8.77 -2.77
C THR A 29 -19.91 -7.46 -2.03
N TYR A 30 -20.95 -7.40 -1.20
CA TYR A 30 -21.25 -6.20 -0.41
C TYR A 30 -20.16 -5.90 0.62
N ALA A 31 -19.66 -6.93 1.31
CA ALA A 31 -18.54 -6.79 2.24
C ALA A 31 -17.29 -6.27 1.52
N ALA A 32 -17.01 -6.74 0.30
CA ALA A 32 -15.83 -6.36 -0.46
C ALA A 32 -15.88 -4.92 -0.96
N VAL A 33 -17.05 -4.48 -1.42
CA VAL A 33 -17.31 -3.08 -1.76
C VAL A 33 -17.19 -2.21 -0.51
N GLY A 34 -17.81 -2.61 0.60
CA GLY A 34 -17.73 -1.88 1.88
C GLY A 34 -16.29 -1.73 2.37
N LEU A 35 -15.49 -2.80 2.30
CA LEU A 35 -14.08 -2.76 2.67
C LEU A 35 -13.29 -1.81 1.75
N ALA A 36 -13.54 -1.83 0.44
CA ALA A 36 -12.91 -0.89 -0.49
C ALA A 36 -13.27 0.57 -0.17
N CYS A 37 -14.54 0.84 0.17
CA CYS A 37 -14.99 2.17 0.58
C CYS A 37 -14.29 2.66 1.86
N LEU A 38 -14.00 1.77 2.81
CA LEU A 38 -13.27 2.11 4.04
C LEU A 38 -11.76 2.20 3.82
N ALA A 39 -11.20 1.37 2.94
CA ALA A 39 -9.78 1.32 2.64
C ALA A 39 -9.29 2.61 1.98
N LEU A 40 -10.09 3.22 1.10
CA LEU A 40 -9.74 4.47 0.42
C LEU A 40 -9.41 5.61 1.41
N PRO A 41 -10.30 6.07 2.31
CA PRO A 41 -9.98 7.11 3.27
C PRO A 41 -8.91 6.66 4.26
N SER A 42 -8.92 5.39 4.67
CA SER A 42 -7.91 4.84 5.59
C SER A 42 -6.50 4.89 5.00
N SER A 43 -6.35 4.67 3.69
CA SER A 43 -5.06 4.79 3.00
C SER A 43 -4.51 6.22 2.98
N LEU A 44 -5.36 7.23 3.18
CA LEU A 44 -4.95 8.63 3.30
C LEU A 44 -4.59 9.00 4.74
N ALA A 45 -5.35 8.46 5.70
CA ALA A 45 -5.23 8.81 7.11
C ALA A 45 -4.11 8.04 7.82
N ALA A 46 -4.03 6.71 7.61
CA ALA A 46 -3.10 5.85 8.33
C ALA A 46 -1.62 6.23 8.17
N PRO A 47 -1.12 6.62 6.98
CA PRO A 47 0.28 7.05 6.84
C PRO A 47 0.61 8.30 7.66
N ARG A 48 -0.37 9.17 7.89
CA ARG A 48 -0.18 10.41 8.67
C ARG A 48 -0.04 10.15 10.16
N LEU A 49 -0.48 8.98 10.64
CA LEU A 49 -0.36 8.59 12.05
C LEU A 49 1.05 8.08 12.40
N VAL A 50 1.92 7.85 11.41
CA VAL A 50 3.30 7.43 11.65
C VAL A 50 4.12 8.64 12.12
N PRO A 51 4.54 8.69 13.40
CA PRO A 51 5.30 9.81 13.94
C PRO A 51 6.72 9.82 13.35
N SER A 52 7.31 11.00 13.18
CA SER A 52 8.72 11.13 12.78
C SER A 52 9.70 10.55 13.80
N SER A 53 9.30 10.38 15.07
CA SER A 53 10.10 9.71 16.10
C SER A 53 10.24 8.20 15.90
N TRP A 54 9.37 7.56 15.10
CA TRP A 54 9.48 6.12 14.82
C TRP A 54 10.65 5.76 13.93
N SER A 55 11.11 6.66 13.04
CA SER A 55 12.27 6.40 12.19
C SER A 55 13.60 6.56 12.93
N GLN A 56 13.68 7.47 13.93
CA GLN A 56 14.87 7.65 14.77
C GLN A 56 15.22 6.37 15.54
N ASN A 57 14.25 5.79 16.26
CA ASN A 57 14.48 4.58 17.06
C ASN A 57 14.87 3.35 16.22
N ARG A 58 14.41 3.25 14.96
CA ARG A 58 14.83 2.16 14.06
C ARG A 58 16.22 2.36 13.52
N PHE A 59 16.64 3.60 13.29
CA PHE A 59 17.99 3.88 12.82
C PHE A 59 19.00 3.56 13.93
N ASP A 60 18.72 3.98 15.16
CA ASP A 60 19.55 3.65 16.33
C ASP A 60 19.68 2.14 16.54
N GLN A 61 18.62 1.37 16.26
CA GLN A 61 18.63 -0.09 16.35
C GLN A 61 19.45 -0.76 15.23
N PHE A 62 19.56 -0.14 14.05
CA PHE A 62 20.42 -0.62 12.95
C PHE A 62 21.86 -0.10 13.07
N SER A 63 22.06 1.04 13.71
CA SER A 63 23.35 1.64 13.99
C SER A 63 23.91 1.25 15.35
N ASP A 64 23.40 0.19 15.99
CA ASP A 64 24.09 -0.53 17.06
C ASP A 64 25.30 -1.28 16.48
N VAL A 65 26.17 -0.50 15.85
CA VAL A 65 27.50 -0.86 15.40
C VAL A 65 28.45 -0.54 16.55
N SER A 66 28.14 -1.09 17.72
CA SER A 66 28.93 -0.99 18.96
C SER A 66 30.31 -1.68 18.88
N HIS A 67 30.79 -1.93 17.65
CA HIS A 67 32.09 -2.51 17.33
C HIS A 67 32.92 -1.64 16.36
N LEU A 68 32.40 -0.51 15.86
CA LEU A 68 33.18 0.40 15.02
C LEU A 68 33.88 1.46 15.89
N PRO A 69 35.16 1.78 15.62
CA PRO A 69 35.89 2.80 16.36
C PRO A 69 35.16 4.15 16.25
N ALA A 70 35.12 4.88 17.37
CA ALA A 70 34.34 6.11 17.60
C ALA A 70 34.63 7.30 16.65
N GLN A 71 35.46 7.13 15.62
CA GLN A 71 35.77 8.14 14.61
C GLN A 71 34.90 8.04 13.33
N ASP A 72 34.19 6.94 13.10
CA ASP A 72 33.38 6.73 11.88
C ASP A 72 31.86 6.69 12.11
N ALA A 73 31.38 7.04 13.31
CA ALA A 73 29.95 7.18 13.59
C ALA A 73 29.41 8.45 12.90
N ALA A 74 29.25 8.39 11.59
CA ALA A 74 28.56 9.40 10.81
C ALA A 74 27.16 9.56 11.37
N GLN A 75 26.86 10.75 11.91
CA GLN A 75 25.50 11.08 12.32
C GLN A 75 24.57 10.83 11.13
N PRO A 76 23.42 10.16 11.33
CA PRO A 76 22.51 9.86 10.23
C PRO A 76 22.09 11.17 9.56
N ASP A 77 22.36 11.26 8.25
CA ASP A 77 21.95 12.41 7.45
C ASP A 77 20.43 12.59 7.61
N PRO A 78 19.94 13.76 8.07
CA PRO A 78 18.51 14.00 8.23
C PRO A 78 17.71 13.65 6.97
N VAL A 79 18.27 13.83 5.77
CA VAL A 79 17.62 13.45 4.51
C VAL A 79 17.31 11.95 4.46
N SER A 80 18.25 11.10 4.90
CA SER A 80 18.09 9.64 4.91
C SER A 80 16.91 9.19 5.79
N LEU A 81 16.69 9.88 6.91
CA LEU A 81 15.61 9.59 7.83
C LEU A 81 14.24 9.98 7.26
N LEU A 82 14.16 11.10 6.54
CA LEU A 82 12.95 11.49 5.80
C LEU A 82 12.63 10.49 4.68
N VAL A 83 13.64 9.95 3.99
CA VAL A 83 13.42 8.90 2.97
C VAL A 83 12.75 7.66 3.59
N VAL A 84 13.26 7.20 4.72
CA VAL A 84 12.72 6.02 5.43
C VAL A 84 11.29 6.26 5.90
N LEU A 85 11.00 7.46 6.42
CA LEU A 85 9.66 7.84 6.84
C LEU A 85 8.69 7.86 5.65
N TYR A 86 9.08 8.51 4.55
CA TYR A 86 8.30 8.55 3.31
C TYR A 86 8.02 7.15 2.78
N GLN A 87 9.03 6.29 2.72
CA GLN A 87 8.89 4.90 2.28
C GLN A 87 7.93 4.11 3.17
N THR A 88 8.03 4.27 4.49
CA THR A 88 7.16 3.57 5.46
C THR A 88 5.70 3.99 5.26
N ARG A 89 5.45 5.30 5.15
CA ARG A 89 4.12 5.87 4.89
C ARG A 89 3.53 5.33 3.59
N PHE A 90 4.35 5.26 2.54
CA PHE A 90 3.94 4.72 1.24
C PHE A 90 3.59 3.23 1.30
N ILE A 91 4.39 2.41 2.00
CA ILE A 91 4.12 0.97 2.20
C ILE A 91 2.80 0.77 2.92
N ILE A 92 2.55 1.51 4.01
CA ILE A 92 1.30 1.40 4.79
C ILE A 92 0.08 1.77 3.93
N ALA A 93 0.16 2.90 3.20
CA ALA A 93 -0.93 3.31 2.30
C ALA A 93 -1.23 2.22 1.26
N SER A 94 -0.18 1.67 0.67
CA SER A 94 -0.29 0.64 -0.38
C SER A 94 -0.87 -0.66 0.16
N ALA A 95 -0.44 -1.10 1.35
CA ALA A 95 -0.91 -2.33 1.98
C ALA A 95 -2.43 -2.29 2.28
N ILE A 96 -2.96 -1.14 2.71
CA ILE A 96 -4.39 -0.97 2.97
C ILE A 96 -5.20 -1.13 1.68
N LEU A 97 -4.78 -0.47 0.60
CA LEU A 97 -5.46 -0.58 -0.70
C LEU A 97 -5.33 -2.00 -1.27
N GLU A 98 -4.20 -2.65 -1.03
CA GLU A 98 -3.91 -3.99 -1.54
C GLU A 98 -4.72 -5.07 -0.85
N GLY A 99 -4.86 -5.00 0.48
CA GLY A 99 -5.75 -5.89 1.21
C GLY A 99 -7.19 -5.81 0.69
N ALA A 100 -7.69 -4.59 0.43
CA ALA A 100 -9.02 -4.39 -0.12
C ALA A 100 -9.17 -4.92 -1.56
N ALA A 101 -8.17 -4.69 -2.42
CA ALA A 101 -8.17 -5.18 -3.80
C ALA A 101 -8.09 -6.72 -3.84
N PHE A 102 -7.25 -7.32 -3.01
CA PHE A 102 -7.13 -8.77 -2.90
C PHE A 102 -8.43 -9.42 -2.40
N PHE A 103 -9.07 -8.83 -1.39
CA PHE A 103 -10.36 -9.31 -0.90
C PHE A 103 -11.47 -9.23 -1.96
N ASN A 104 -11.48 -8.17 -2.79
CA ASN A 104 -12.42 -8.07 -3.91
C ASN A 104 -12.18 -9.18 -4.96
N LEU A 105 -10.93 -9.54 -5.23
CA LEU A 105 -10.60 -10.65 -6.12
C LEU A 105 -11.05 -12.01 -5.56
N VAL A 106 -10.87 -12.25 -4.26
CA VAL A 106 -11.37 -13.46 -3.60
C VAL A 106 -12.90 -13.50 -3.66
N ALA A 107 -13.59 -12.39 -3.37
CA ALA A 107 -15.04 -12.30 -3.49
C ALA A 107 -15.52 -12.56 -4.93
N HIS A 108 -14.76 -12.10 -5.94
CA HIS A 108 -15.04 -12.42 -7.35
C HIS A 108 -14.95 -13.92 -7.63
N MET A 109 -13.92 -14.61 -7.15
CA MET A 109 -13.78 -16.05 -7.39
C MET A 109 -14.95 -16.86 -6.79
N ILE A 110 -15.49 -16.42 -5.66
CA ILE A 110 -16.56 -17.11 -4.95
C ILE A 110 -17.93 -16.78 -5.55
N GLU A 111 -18.25 -15.49 -5.71
CA GLU A 111 -19.60 -15.03 -6.09
C GLU A 111 -19.72 -14.62 -7.55
N ARG A 112 -18.61 -14.55 -8.30
CA ARG A 112 -18.56 -14.25 -9.73
C ARG A 112 -19.25 -12.95 -10.12
N GLN A 113 -19.24 -11.97 -9.23
CA GLN A 113 -19.81 -10.65 -9.49
C GLN A 113 -18.81 -9.73 -10.15
N THR A 114 -19.14 -9.19 -11.32
CA THR A 114 -18.25 -8.30 -12.09
C THR A 114 -17.96 -6.98 -11.36
N ILE A 115 -18.84 -6.55 -10.46
CA ILE A 115 -18.66 -5.35 -9.63
C ILE A 115 -17.35 -5.40 -8.84
N THR A 116 -16.98 -6.56 -8.28
CA THR A 116 -15.75 -6.69 -7.49
C THR A 116 -14.50 -6.55 -8.37
N LEU A 117 -14.53 -6.98 -9.64
CA LEU A 117 -13.43 -6.72 -10.59
C LEU A 117 -13.30 -5.24 -10.92
N VAL A 118 -14.42 -4.54 -11.14
CA VAL A 118 -14.41 -3.08 -11.39
C VAL A 118 -13.80 -2.35 -10.20
N VAL A 119 -14.22 -2.69 -8.98
CA VAL A 119 -13.68 -2.10 -7.76
C VAL A 119 -12.18 -2.38 -7.60
N THR A 120 -11.73 -3.62 -7.84
CA THR A 120 -10.30 -3.96 -7.88
C THR A 120 -9.53 -3.10 -8.88
N GLY A 121 -10.08 -2.90 -10.08
CA GLY A 121 -9.47 -2.05 -11.11
C GLY A 121 -9.31 -0.60 -10.66
N VAL A 122 -10.33 -0.05 -10.00
CA VAL A 122 -10.27 1.31 -9.40
C VAL A 122 -9.19 1.39 -8.32
N LEU A 123 -9.11 0.39 -7.43
CA LEU A 123 -8.09 0.36 -6.37
C LEU A 123 -6.67 0.25 -6.95
N LEU A 124 -6.47 -0.57 -7.98
CA LEU A 124 -5.20 -0.67 -8.70
C LEU A 124 -4.81 0.66 -9.38
N ALA A 125 -5.76 1.32 -10.04
CA ALA A 125 -5.52 2.63 -10.64
C ALA A 125 -5.11 3.67 -9.57
N MET A 126 -5.75 3.65 -8.41
CA MET A 126 -5.39 4.52 -7.29
C MET A 126 -3.97 4.26 -6.77
N MET A 127 -3.54 3.00 -6.71
CA MET A 127 -2.14 2.68 -6.37
C MET A 127 -1.17 3.19 -7.45
N ALA A 128 -1.50 3.01 -8.72
CA ALA A 128 -0.66 3.47 -9.82
C ALA A 128 -0.48 4.99 -9.82
N VAL A 129 -1.55 5.76 -9.54
CA VAL A 129 -1.48 7.22 -9.41
C VAL A 129 -0.68 7.65 -8.17
N ARG A 130 -0.62 6.81 -7.13
CA ARG A 130 0.16 7.05 -5.91
C ARG A 130 1.63 6.71 -6.04
N PHE A 131 2.04 6.05 -7.11
CA PHE A 131 3.42 5.59 -7.26
C PHE A 131 4.39 6.78 -7.08
N PRO A 132 5.42 6.65 -6.23
CA PRO A 132 6.28 7.77 -5.88
C PRO A 132 7.03 8.23 -7.11
N SER A 133 6.72 9.44 -7.59
CA SER A 133 7.50 10.10 -8.63
C SER A 133 8.60 10.95 -7.99
N ARG A 134 9.72 11.13 -8.71
CA ARG A 134 10.87 11.90 -8.22
C ARG A 134 10.47 13.32 -7.77
N GLN A 135 9.52 13.94 -8.46
CA GLN A 135 9.00 15.27 -8.10
C GLN A 135 8.24 15.25 -6.76
N ARG A 136 7.32 14.32 -6.56
CA ARG A 136 6.54 14.21 -5.30
C ARG A 136 7.40 13.89 -4.09
N PHE A 137 8.48 13.14 -4.31
CA PHE A 137 9.45 12.85 -3.27
C PHE A 137 10.19 14.12 -2.83
N VAL A 138 10.69 14.92 -3.79
CA VAL A 138 11.37 16.19 -3.50
C VAL A 138 10.43 17.17 -2.81
N GLU A 139 9.19 17.32 -3.30
CA GLU A 139 8.17 18.18 -2.67
C GLU A 139 7.86 17.75 -1.23
N SER A 140 7.78 16.44 -0.96
CA SER A 140 7.52 15.93 0.38
C SER A 140 8.68 16.24 1.34
N ILE A 141 9.92 16.07 0.90
CA ILE A 141 11.11 16.37 1.71
C ILE A 141 11.22 17.88 1.97
N GLU A 142 11.01 18.71 0.95
CA GLU A 142 11.07 20.17 1.08
C GLU A 142 9.99 20.71 2.02
N GLY A 143 8.81 20.09 2.03
CA GLY A 143 7.73 20.41 2.96
C GLY A 143 8.01 20.07 4.42
N GLU A 144 8.83 19.04 4.70
CA GLU A 144 9.20 18.64 6.07
C GLU A 144 10.47 19.33 6.59
N LEU A 145 11.20 20.04 5.73
CA LEU A 145 12.36 20.86 6.10
C LEU A 145 12.01 22.31 6.46
N ARG A 146 10.78 22.76 6.18
CA ARG A 146 10.27 24.09 6.57
C ARG A 146 9.57 24.05 7.91
#